data_AF-A0A3R6AF51-F1
#
_entry.id   AF-A0A3R6AF51-F1
#
_cell.length_a   1.000
_cell.length_b   1.000
_cell.length_c   1.000
_cell.angle_alpha   90.00
_cell.angle_beta   90.00
_cell.angle_gamma   90.00
#
_symmetry.space_group_name_H-M   'P 1'
#
loop_
_entity.id
_entity.type
_entity.pdbx_description
1 polymer ?
#
loop_
_entity_poly.entity_id
_entity_poly.type
_entity_poly.pdbx_seq_one_letter_code
_entity_poly.pdbx_strand_id
1 'polypeptide(L)'
;MAESRIIKRNVLFWGKSGLQLTGMMLIFMVVYGFLFNMGSGSIFRDFWKTAYFYGGIISVLFALIGPVSYVGAYLPLTLSFGSGRREAVFGAQIFCVVYVVSAYIILALAGFMSSGKFDGKLNVLIAVLFVFMTAVGQLVSVAQMHFGIKGMIIGIVFVVLCMVGGIVTGIGFIDQIMEWINGIHTNVLWILLAIGAMISVLLYAVSVMALFREMRHYEVKA
;
A
#
# COMPACT_ATOMS: atom_id res chain seq x y z
N MET A 1 30.94 14.93 -0.71
CA MET A 1 30.92 14.03 -1.90
C MET A 1 30.44 12.60 -1.59
N ALA A 2 30.84 11.97 -0.47
CA ALA A 2 30.36 10.62 -0.12
C ALA A 2 28.85 10.54 0.17
N GLU A 3 28.34 11.50 0.94
CA GLU A 3 26.92 11.58 1.34
C GLU A 3 25.96 11.73 0.14
N SER A 4 26.31 12.58 -0.84
CA SER A 4 25.57 12.71 -2.10
C SER A 4 25.51 11.41 -2.92
N ARG A 5 26.57 10.59 -2.89
CA ARG A 5 26.58 9.27 -3.55
C ARG A 5 25.69 8.26 -2.82
N ILE A 6 25.66 8.29 -1.49
CA ILE A 6 24.79 7.42 -0.68
C ILE A 6 23.31 7.75 -0.93
N ILE A 7 22.95 9.03 -0.92
CA ILE A 7 21.57 9.47 -1.19
C ILE A 7 21.15 9.07 -2.60
N LYS A 8 21.98 9.34 -3.61
CA LYS A 8 21.68 8.97 -5.00
C LYS A 8 21.46 7.46 -5.16
N ARG A 9 22.30 6.64 -4.52
CA ARG A 9 22.16 5.17 -4.53
C ARG A 9 20.86 4.73 -3.88
N ASN A 10 20.52 5.26 -2.71
CA ASN A 10 19.29 4.92 -2.02
C ASN A 10 18.06 5.32 -2.85
N VAL A 11 18.04 6.53 -3.41
CA VAL A 11 16.93 6.98 -4.28
C VAL A 11 16.77 6.07 -5.49
N LEU A 12 17.87 5.69 -6.16
CA LEU A 12 17.82 4.79 -7.31
C LEU A 12 17.34 3.38 -6.93
N PHE A 13 17.83 2.86 -5.81
CA PHE A 13 17.44 1.54 -5.31
C PHE A 13 15.95 1.48 -4.95
N TRP A 14 15.52 2.36 -4.04
CA TRP A 14 14.15 2.42 -3.56
C TRP A 14 13.16 2.84 -4.65
N GLY A 15 13.57 3.74 -5.55
CA GLY A 15 12.77 4.12 -6.72
C GLY A 15 12.57 2.98 -7.70
N LYS A 16 13.62 2.20 -8.00
CA LYS A 16 13.51 1.01 -8.85
C LYS A 16 12.62 -0.05 -8.22
N SER A 17 12.76 -0.32 -6.93
CA SER A 17 11.91 -1.24 -6.19
C SER A 17 10.44 -0.81 -6.19
N GLY A 18 10.17 0.49 -6.01
CA GLY A 18 8.83 1.06 -6.10
C GLY A 18 8.23 0.83 -7.47
N LEU A 19 8.96 1.17 -8.54
CA LEU A 19 8.50 1.00 -9.91
C LEU A 19 8.23 -0.46 -10.27
N GLN A 20 9.06 -1.40 -9.78
CA GLN A 20 8.85 -2.83 -9.98
C GLN A 20 7.56 -3.31 -9.32
N LEU A 21 7.29 -2.91 -8.08
CA LEU A 21 6.07 -3.28 -7.38
C LEU A 21 4.82 -2.68 -8.04
N THR A 22 4.90 -1.42 -8.46
CA THR A 22 3.84 -0.76 -9.24
C THR A 22 3.56 -1.50 -10.56
N GLY A 23 4.61 -1.92 -11.26
CA GLY A 23 4.50 -2.72 -12.49
C GLY A 23 3.83 -4.08 -12.26
N MET A 24 4.20 -4.78 -11.19
CA MET A 24 3.55 -6.03 -10.80
C MET A 24 2.06 -5.82 -10.46
N MET A 25 1.73 -4.76 -9.73
CA MET A 25 0.35 -4.43 -9.38
C MET A 25 -0.50 -4.19 -10.63
N LEU A 26 0.04 -3.47 -11.63
CA LEU A 26 -0.64 -3.22 -12.90
C LEU A 26 -0.93 -4.52 -13.64
N ILE A 27 0.05 -5.43 -13.72
CA ILE A 27 -0.14 -6.75 -14.34
C ILE A 27 -1.20 -7.55 -13.59
N PHE A 28 -1.14 -7.59 -12.25
CA PHE A 28 -2.13 -8.30 -11.42
C PHE A 28 -3.54 -7.76 -11.64
N MET A 29 -3.70 -6.44 -11.66
CA MET A 29 -5.00 -5.80 -11.88
C MET A 29 -5.59 -6.14 -13.26
N VAL A 30 -4.75 -6.18 -14.30
CA VAL A 30 -5.17 -6.53 -15.66
C VAL A 30 -5.55 -8.01 -15.76
N VAL A 31 -4.71 -8.92 -15.25
CA VAL A 31 -4.97 -10.36 -15.28
C VAL A 31 -6.21 -10.72 -14.46
N TYR A 32 -6.33 -10.17 -13.26
CA TYR A 32 -7.47 -10.42 -12.39
C TYR A 32 -8.76 -9.82 -12.97
N GLY A 33 -8.70 -8.62 -13.55
CA GLY A 33 -9.82 -8.05 -14.30
C GLY A 33 -10.27 -8.91 -15.47
N PHE A 34 -9.36 -9.62 -16.15
CA PHE A 34 -9.67 -10.46 -17.31
C PHE A 34 -10.29 -11.80 -16.90
N LEU A 35 -9.74 -12.46 -15.88
CA LEU A 35 -10.22 -13.76 -15.37
C LEU A 35 -11.67 -13.66 -14.86
N PHE A 36 -12.03 -12.58 -14.17
CA PHE A 36 -13.38 -12.39 -13.63
C PHE A 36 -14.36 -11.73 -14.63
N ASN A 37 -13.87 -11.35 -15.82
CA ASN A 37 -14.70 -10.86 -16.93
C ASN A 37 -15.02 -11.97 -17.97
N MET A 38 -14.64 -13.22 -17.72
CA MET A 38 -15.04 -14.35 -18.55
C MET A 38 -16.50 -14.75 -18.27
N GLY A 39 -17.43 -13.93 -18.75
CA GLY A 39 -18.87 -14.19 -18.71
C GLY A 39 -19.67 -12.97 -19.16
N SER A 40 -20.12 -12.98 -20.41
CA SER A 40 -20.99 -11.99 -21.08
C SER A 40 -20.28 -10.89 -21.91
N GLY A 41 -20.95 -10.51 -23.01
CA GLY A 41 -20.42 -9.68 -24.10
C GLY A 41 -20.35 -8.17 -23.79
N SER A 42 -19.53 -7.48 -24.60
CA SER A 42 -18.93 -6.14 -24.39
C SER A 42 -17.74 -6.11 -23.42
N ILE A 43 -16.82 -7.05 -23.64
CA ILE A 43 -15.60 -7.36 -22.85
C ILE A 43 -14.93 -6.13 -22.25
N PHE A 44 -14.69 -5.07 -23.02
CA PHE A 44 -13.94 -3.91 -22.50
C PHE A 44 -14.70 -3.10 -21.44
N ARG A 45 -16.02 -2.95 -21.54
CA ARG A 45 -16.79 -2.12 -20.61
C ARG A 45 -16.94 -2.82 -19.26
N ASP A 46 -17.28 -4.10 -19.29
CA ASP A 46 -17.42 -4.93 -18.10
C ASP A 46 -16.05 -5.26 -17.47
N PHE A 47 -14.99 -5.37 -18.27
CA PHE A 47 -13.61 -5.46 -17.79
C PHE A 47 -13.23 -4.25 -16.93
N TRP A 48 -13.40 -3.02 -17.43
CA TRP A 48 -13.00 -1.83 -16.67
C TRP A 48 -13.83 -1.63 -15.41
N LYS A 49 -15.12 -1.99 -15.47
CA LYS A 49 -16.00 -2.04 -14.29
C LYS A 49 -15.44 -2.95 -13.21
N THR A 50 -15.12 -4.18 -13.60
CA THR A 50 -14.59 -5.23 -12.73
C THR A 50 -13.18 -4.93 -12.23
N ALA A 51 -12.34 -4.36 -13.09
CA ALA A 51 -10.97 -3.98 -12.80
C ALA A 51 -10.88 -2.84 -11.79
N TYR A 52 -11.74 -1.83 -11.84
CA TYR A 52 -11.77 -0.78 -10.82
C TYR A 52 -12.12 -1.35 -9.43
N PHE A 53 -13.08 -2.28 -9.37
CA PHE A 53 -13.49 -2.91 -8.11
C PHE A 53 -12.42 -3.79 -7.49
N TYR A 54 -11.91 -4.76 -8.26
CA TYR A 54 -10.85 -5.63 -7.77
C TYR A 54 -9.54 -4.88 -7.60
N GLY A 55 -9.26 -3.91 -8.46
CA GLY A 55 -8.13 -3.00 -8.33
C GLY A 55 -8.15 -2.26 -7.01
N GLY A 56 -9.31 -1.79 -6.53
CA GLY A 56 -9.43 -1.12 -5.23
C GLY A 56 -9.02 -2.01 -4.06
N ILE A 57 -9.55 -3.23 -4.01
CA ILE A 57 -9.24 -4.20 -2.94
C ILE A 57 -7.78 -4.65 -3.02
N ILE A 58 -7.33 -5.06 -4.21
CA ILE A 58 -5.98 -5.54 -4.46
C ILE A 58 -4.99 -4.44 -4.12
N SER A 59 -5.20 -3.21 -4.57
CA SER A 59 -4.27 -2.11 -4.32
C SER A 59 -4.17 -1.72 -2.83
N VAL A 60 -5.27 -1.78 -2.07
CA VAL A 60 -5.24 -1.61 -0.60
C VAL A 60 -4.44 -2.73 0.08
N LEU A 61 -4.60 -3.99 -0.35
CA LEU A 61 -3.79 -5.12 0.16
C LEU A 61 -2.31 -4.95 -0.21
N PHE A 62 -2.05 -4.49 -1.42
CA PHE A 62 -0.72 -4.20 -1.93
C PHE A 62 -0.06 -3.02 -1.18
N ALA A 63 -0.85 -2.07 -0.65
CA ALA A 63 -0.40 -1.00 0.25
C ALA A 63 0.09 -1.51 1.62
N LEU A 64 -0.38 -2.68 2.06
CA LEU A 64 0.14 -3.41 3.23
C LEU A 64 1.40 -4.23 2.86
N ILE A 65 1.33 -4.98 1.76
CA ILE A 65 2.41 -5.91 1.34
C ILE A 65 3.69 -5.14 1.02
N GLY A 66 3.60 -4.00 0.33
CA GLY A 66 4.76 -3.21 -0.07
C GLY A 66 5.70 -2.92 1.11
N PRO A 67 5.23 -2.25 2.17
CA PRO A 67 6.02 -2.02 3.38
C PRO A 67 6.49 -3.30 4.06
N VAL A 68 5.62 -4.31 4.25
CA VAL A 68 6.01 -5.56 4.94
C VAL A 68 7.16 -6.25 4.22
N SER A 69 7.04 -6.46 2.90
CA SER A 69 8.02 -7.20 2.12
C SER A 69 9.27 -6.39 1.81
N TYR A 70 9.13 -5.11 1.42
CA TYR A 70 10.27 -4.32 0.97
C TYR A 70 10.97 -3.60 2.12
N VAL A 71 10.23 -2.98 3.05
CA VAL A 71 10.84 -2.29 4.19
C VAL A 71 11.40 -3.33 5.16
N GLY A 72 10.68 -4.43 5.42
CA GLY A 72 11.17 -5.50 6.30
C GLY A 72 12.45 -6.17 5.81
N ALA A 73 12.55 -6.47 4.51
CA ALA A 73 13.69 -7.21 3.95
C ALA A 73 14.84 -6.31 3.48
N TYR A 74 14.55 -5.20 2.79
CA TYR A 74 15.60 -4.40 2.15
C TYR A 74 16.18 -3.33 3.05
N LEU A 75 15.50 -2.93 4.14
CA LEU A 75 16.01 -1.88 5.00
C LEU A 75 17.28 -2.30 5.78
N PRO A 76 17.36 -3.51 6.39
CA PRO A 76 18.62 -4.02 6.94
C PRO A 76 19.72 -4.22 5.87
N LEU A 77 19.33 -4.59 4.65
CA LEU A 77 20.26 -4.74 3.53
C LEU A 77 20.87 -3.39 3.08
N THR A 78 20.07 -2.33 3.04
CA THR A 78 20.58 -1.00 2.67
C THR A 78 21.58 -0.46 3.70
N LEU A 79 21.40 -0.78 4.98
CA LEU A 79 22.39 -0.49 6.03
C LEU A 79 23.70 -1.26 5.83
N SER A 80 23.63 -2.54 5.44
CA SER A 80 24.84 -3.37 5.24
C SER A 80 25.68 -2.92 4.03
N PHE A 81 25.06 -2.25 3.05
CA PHE A 81 25.76 -1.56 1.95
C PHE A 81 26.38 -0.20 2.35
N GLY A 82 26.38 0.15 3.64
CA GLY A 82 26.94 1.40 4.15
C GLY A 82 26.04 2.61 3.94
N SER A 83 24.72 2.41 3.85
CA SER A 83 23.80 3.53 4.05
C SER A 83 23.80 3.92 5.53
N GLY A 84 23.83 5.21 5.83
CA GLY A 84 23.55 5.67 7.18
C GLY A 84 22.10 5.38 7.58
N ARG A 85 21.84 5.43 8.89
CA ARG A 85 20.54 5.09 9.51
C ARG A 85 19.41 5.99 9.03
N ARG A 86 19.68 7.29 8.87
CA ARG A 86 18.66 8.25 8.45
C ARG A 86 18.35 8.10 6.97
N GLU A 87 19.38 7.93 6.15
CA GLU A 87 19.31 7.81 4.70
C GLU A 87 18.58 6.54 4.27
N ALA A 88 18.73 5.44 5.03
CA ALA A 88 18.01 4.20 4.79
C ALA A 88 16.51 4.36 5.07
N VAL A 89 16.16 4.97 6.20
CA VAL A 89 14.76 5.26 6.54
C VAL A 89 14.13 6.22 5.54
N PHE A 90 14.81 7.32 5.18
CA PHE A 90 14.32 8.24 4.15
C PHE A 90 14.11 7.57 2.81
N GLY A 91 15.02 6.68 2.40
CA GLY A 91 14.86 5.88 1.19
C GLY A 91 13.61 5.01 1.21
N ALA A 92 13.35 4.34 2.33
CA ALA A 92 12.16 3.53 2.51
C ALA A 92 10.86 4.35 2.51
N GLN A 93 10.90 5.57 3.05
CA GLN A 93 9.78 6.50 2.96
C GLN A 93 9.51 6.93 1.52
N ILE A 94 10.55 7.22 0.73
CA ILE A 94 10.41 7.54 -0.70
C ILE A 94 9.74 6.37 -1.43
N PHE A 95 10.14 5.14 -1.16
CA PHE A 95 9.48 3.95 -1.70
C PHE A 95 7.99 3.92 -1.32
N CYS A 96 7.64 4.04 -0.03
CA CYS A 96 6.25 4.01 0.42
C CYS A 96 5.40 5.09 -0.29
N VAL A 97 5.90 6.33 -0.38
CA VAL A 97 5.17 7.43 -1.02
C VAL A 97 5.03 7.21 -2.53
N VAL A 98 6.13 6.92 -3.24
CA VAL A 98 6.12 6.72 -4.70
C VAL A 98 5.16 5.60 -5.06
N TYR A 99 5.22 4.50 -4.30
CA TYR A 99 4.35 3.36 -4.51
C TYR A 99 2.88 3.68 -4.25
N VAL A 100 2.52 4.21 -3.08
CA VAL A 100 1.14 4.55 -2.71
C VAL A 100 0.53 5.53 -3.71
N VAL A 101 1.26 6.58 -4.09
CA VAL A 101 0.81 7.57 -5.07
C VAL A 101 0.61 6.92 -6.44
N SER A 102 1.58 6.13 -6.91
CA SER A 102 1.47 5.46 -8.22
C SER A 102 0.32 4.46 -8.27
N ALA A 103 0.11 3.71 -7.18
CA ALA A 103 -0.96 2.73 -7.08
C ALA A 103 -2.35 3.41 -7.04
N TYR A 104 -2.47 4.54 -6.34
CA TYR A 104 -3.69 5.34 -6.34
C TYR A 104 -3.98 5.95 -7.72
N ILE A 105 -2.97 6.44 -8.44
CA ILE A 105 -3.13 6.96 -9.81
C ILE A 105 -3.64 5.87 -10.76
N ILE A 106 -3.07 4.66 -10.70
CA ILE A 106 -3.51 3.51 -11.52
C ILE A 106 -4.97 3.18 -11.21
N LEU A 107 -5.35 3.16 -9.94
CA LEU A 107 -6.74 2.93 -9.53
C LEU A 107 -7.68 4.04 -10.04
N ALA A 108 -7.29 5.30 -9.91
CA ALA A 108 -8.08 6.44 -10.36
C ALA A 108 -8.29 6.42 -11.89
N LEU A 109 -7.24 6.08 -12.65
CA LEU A 109 -7.33 5.89 -14.10
C LEU A 109 -8.29 4.75 -14.47
N ALA A 110 -8.21 3.63 -13.76
CA ALA A 110 -9.17 2.53 -13.94
C ALA A 110 -10.61 2.94 -13.60
N GLY A 111 -10.80 3.77 -12.58
CA GLY A 111 -12.10 4.33 -12.22
C GLY A 111 -12.67 5.26 -13.28
N PHE A 112 -11.83 6.08 -13.92
CA PHE A 112 -12.26 6.94 -15.02
C PHE A 112 -12.68 6.14 -16.27
N MET A 113 -11.95 5.06 -16.58
CA MET A 113 -12.27 4.16 -17.68
C MET A 113 -13.48 3.25 -17.38
N SER A 114 -13.79 3.03 -16.10
CA SER A 114 -14.94 2.28 -15.60
C SER A 114 -16.23 3.13 -15.67
N SER A 115 -16.84 3.18 -16.86
CA SER A 115 -18.22 3.60 -17.19
C SER A 115 -19.03 4.34 -16.09
N GLY A 116 -18.51 5.45 -15.56
CA GLY A 116 -19.20 6.36 -14.63
C GLY A 116 -19.24 5.98 -13.14
N LYS A 117 -18.49 4.98 -12.67
CA LYS A 117 -18.49 4.58 -11.24
C LYS A 117 -17.40 5.25 -10.37
N PHE A 118 -16.80 6.33 -10.87
CA PHE A 118 -15.85 7.14 -10.10
C PHE A 118 -16.60 7.94 -9.02
N ASP A 119 -16.90 7.29 -7.90
CA ASP A 119 -17.51 7.95 -6.74
C ASP A 119 -16.44 8.65 -5.90
N GLY A 120 -16.57 9.96 -5.73
CA GLY A 120 -15.64 10.77 -4.93
C GLY A 120 -15.53 10.29 -3.48
N LYS A 121 -16.63 9.81 -2.88
CA LYS A 121 -16.66 9.32 -1.49
C LYS A 121 -15.85 8.03 -1.36
N LEU A 122 -16.05 7.10 -2.29
CA LEU A 122 -15.34 5.81 -2.31
C LEU A 122 -13.84 6.01 -2.57
N ASN A 123 -13.48 6.90 -3.49
CA ASN A 123 -12.08 7.21 -3.78
C ASN A 123 -11.35 7.85 -2.59
N VAL A 124 -12.03 8.72 -1.83
CA VAL A 124 -11.46 9.31 -0.60
C VAL A 124 -11.32 8.24 0.48
N LEU A 125 -12.31 7.36 0.65
CA LEU A 125 -12.22 6.24 1.58
C LEU A 125 -11.03 5.32 1.23
N ILE A 126 -10.87 4.98 -0.04
CA ILE A 126 -9.75 4.16 -0.50
C ILE A 126 -8.41 4.87 -0.24
N ALA A 127 -8.31 6.18 -0.52
CA ALA A 127 -7.11 6.95 -0.22
C ALA A 127 -6.74 6.92 1.28
N VAL A 128 -7.74 7.05 2.16
CA VAL A 128 -7.53 6.93 3.62
C VAL A 128 -7.05 5.52 3.98
N LEU A 129 -7.67 4.48 3.42
CA LEU A 129 -7.29 3.09 3.65
C LEU A 129 -5.88 2.77 3.15
N PHE A 130 -5.43 3.37 2.05
CA PHE A 130 -4.06 3.21 1.57
C PHE A 130 -3.05 3.71 2.59
N VAL A 131 -3.21 4.94 3.09
CA VAL A 131 -2.31 5.51 4.10
C VAL A 131 -2.33 4.68 5.38
N PHE A 132 -3.53 4.25 5.80
CA PHE A 132 -3.70 3.40 6.97
C PHE A 132 -2.98 2.05 6.82
N MET A 133 -3.22 1.32 5.73
CA MET A 133 -2.61 0.01 5.49
C MET A 133 -1.11 0.10 5.30
N THR A 134 -0.60 1.18 4.68
CA THR A 134 0.83 1.41 4.60
C THR A 134 1.45 1.64 5.97
N ALA A 135 0.79 2.38 6.87
CA ALA A 135 1.25 2.57 8.24
C ALA A 135 1.27 1.24 9.02
N VAL A 136 0.22 0.43 8.91
CA VAL A 136 0.14 -0.91 9.52
C VAL A 136 1.24 -1.82 8.97
N GLY A 137 1.43 -1.84 7.65
CA GLY A 137 2.47 -2.66 7.01
C GLY A 137 3.87 -2.26 7.46
N GLN A 138 4.11 -0.96 7.64
CA GLN A 138 5.37 -0.48 8.17
C GLN A 138 5.58 -0.90 9.63
N LEU A 139 4.55 -0.85 10.48
CA LEU A 139 4.63 -1.37 11.86
C LEU A 139 4.91 -2.87 11.91
N VAL A 140 4.30 -3.66 11.02
CA VAL A 140 4.59 -5.09 10.90
C VAL A 140 6.04 -5.30 10.45
N SER A 141 6.55 -4.50 9.51
CA SER A 141 7.96 -4.57 9.09
C SER A 141 8.93 -4.26 10.23
N VAL A 142 8.58 -3.31 11.11
CA VAL A 142 9.35 -2.99 12.33
C VAL A 142 9.37 -4.20 13.27
N ALA A 143 8.21 -4.84 13.49
CA ALA A 143 8.14 -6.05 14.29
C ALA A 143 8.95 -7.22 13.67
N GLN A 144 8.96 -7.35 12.34
CA GLN A 144 9.79 -8.35 11.64
C GLN A 144 11.28 -8.12 11.89
N MET A 145 11.73 -6.87 11.84
CA MET A 145 13.12 -6.51 12.10
C MET A 145 13.53 -6.70 13.57
N HIS A 146 12.62 -6.50 14.52
CA HIS A 146 12.89 -6.68 15.95
C HIS A 146 12.95 -8.16 16.37
N PHE A 147 12.01 -8.98 15.89
CA PHE A 147 11.89 -10.40 16.30
C PHE A 147 12.59 -11.39 15.36
N GLY A 148 13.24 -10.90 14.29
CA GLY A 148 13.97 -11.73 13.33
C GLY A 148 13.10 -12.77 12.63
N ILE A 149 13.57 -14.03 12.56
CA ILE A 149 12.89 -15.13 11.85
C ILE A 149 11.45 -15.36 12.38
N LYS A 150 11.24 -15.25 13.70
CA LYS A 150 9.91 -15.42 14.32
C LYS A 150 8.96 -14.29 13.91
N GLY A 151 9.48 -13.06 13.86
CA GLY A 151 8.74 -11.90 13.35
C GLY A 151 8.38 -12.03 11.88
N MET A 152 9.31 -12.53 11.05
CA MET A 152 9.09 -12.76 9.63
C MET A 152 7.92 -13.74 9.38
N ILE A 153 7.89 -14.87 10.09
CA ILE A 153 6.80 -15.86 9.97
C ILE A 153 5.46 -15.24 10.38
N ILE A 154 5.40 -14.54 11.51
CA ILE A 154 4.17 -13.88 11.98
C ILE A 154 3.70 -12.83 10.97
N GLY A 155 4.62 -12.03 10.41
CA GLY A 155 4.29 -11.03 9.40
C GLY A 155 3.77 -11.64 8.10
N ILE A 156 4.33 -12.78 7.65
CA ILE A 156 3.81 -13.51 6.48
C ILE A 156 2.41 -14.05 6.76
N VAL A 157 2.20 -14.68 7.91
CA VAL A 157 0.87 -15.20 8.32
C VAL A 157 -0.15 -14.07 8.37
N PHE A 158 0.21 -12.91 8.94
CA PHE A 158 -0.64 -11.73 9.00
C PHE A 158 -1.04 -11.23 7.60
N VAL A 159 -0.07 -11.09 6.69
CA VAL A 159 -0.34 -10.66 5.32
C VAL A 159 -1.24 -11.65 4.57
N VAL A 160 -0.99 -12.95 4.72
CA VAL A 160 -1.83 -13.99 4.10
C VAL A 160 -3.24 -13.96 4.65
N LEU A 161 -3.42 -13.80 5.96
CA LEU A 161 -4.75 -13.64 6.58
C LEU A 161 -5.47 -12.39 6.09
N CYS A 162 -4.77 -11.26 5.98
CA CYS A 162 -5.34 -10.04 5.40
C CYS A 162 -5.72 -10.22 3.94
N MET A 163 -4.95 -10.99 3.16
CA MET A 163 -5.22 -11.27 1.75
C MET A 163 -6.43 -12.19 1.60
N VAL A 164 -6.46 -13.32 2.33
CA VAL A 164 -7.60 -14.24 2.31
C VAL A 164 -8.85 -13.55 2.85
N GLY A 165 -8.75 -12.82 3.96
CA GLY A 165 -9.84 -12.01 4.51
C GLY A 165 -10.31 -10.95 3.52
N GLY A 166 -9.40 -10.18 2.92
CA GLY A 166 -9.76 -9.14 1.94
C GLY A 166 -10.39 -9.70 0.67
N ILE A 167 -9.99 -10.88 0.21
CA ILE A 167 -10.61 -11.56 -0.94
C ILE A 167 -11.97 -12.16 -0.56
N VAL A 168 -12.07 -12.86 0.57
CA VAL A 168 -13.32 -13.48 1.04
C VAL A 168 -14.37 -12.44 1.41
N THR A 169 -13.98 -11.37 2.10
CA THR A 169 -14.83 -10.21 2.40
C THR A 169 -15.05 -9.32 1.19
N GLY A 170 -14.23 -9.42 0.14
CA GLY A 170 -14.36 -8.63 -1.09
C GLY A 170 -15.48 -9.08 -2.03
N ILE A 171 -15.91 -10.35 -1.95
CA ILE A 171 -16.97 -10.90 -2.81
C ILE A 171 -18.34 -10.45 -2.27
N GLY A 172 -18.91 -9.39 -2.87
CA GLY A 172 -20.29 -8.94 -2.65
C GLY A 172 -20.49 -7.79 -1.65
N PHE A 173 -19.43 -7.35 -0.96
CA PHE A 173 -19.54 -6.40 0.16
C PHE A 173 -19.42 -4.92 -0.25
N ILE A 174 -18.85 -4.61 -1.42
CA ILE A 174 -18.70 -3.21 -1.87
C ILE A 174 -20.04 -2.57 -2.23
N ASP A 175 -20.98 -3.30 -2.82
CA ASP A 175 -22.33 -2.74 -3.09
C ASP A 175 -23.04 -2.43 -1.76
N GLN A 176 -22.87 -3.29 -0.75
CA GLN A 176 -23.34 -3.05 0.61
C GLN A 176 -22.63 -1.86 1.29
N ILE A 177 -21.32 -1.70 1.07
CA ILE A 177 -20.55 -0.54 1.54
C ILE A 177 -21.02 0.74 0.82
N MET A 178 -21.30 0.68 -0.48
CA MET A 178 -21.81 1.80 -1.27
C MET A 178 -23.20 2.21 -0.83
N GLU A 179 -24.10 1.25 -0.59
CA GLU A 179 -25.41 1.49 0.00
C GLU A 179 -25.29 2.10 1.40
N TRP A 180 -24.39 1.60 2.23
CA TRP A 180 -24.14 2.14 3.57
C TRP A 180 -23.56 3.57 3.53
N ILE A 181 -22.56 3.82 2.69
CA ILE A 181 -21.95 5.14 2.48
C ILE A 181 -22.97 6.15 1.94
N ASN A 182 -23.90 5.70 1.08
CA ASN A 182 -24.95 6.54 0.53
C ASN A 182 -26.15 6.72 1.47
N GLY A 183 -26.35 5.80 2.43
CA GLY A 183 -27.36 5.93 3.49
C GLY A 183 -26.99 6.93 4.59
N ILE A 184 -25.71 7.31 4.70
CA ILE A 184 -25.24 8.30 5.68
C ILE A 184 -25.36 9.72 5.10
N HIS A 185 -25.82 10.67 5.91
CA HIS A 185 -25.79 12.09 5.56
C HIS A 185 -24.39 12.53 5.11
N THR A 186 -24.31 13.17 3.93
CA THR A 186 -23.05 13.57 3.29
C THR A 186 -22.11 14.30 4.24
N ASN A 187 -22.60 15.26 5.02
CA ASN A 187 -21.79 16.01 5.98
C ASN A 187 -21.18 15.11 7.07
N VAL A 188 -21.92 14.13 7.58
CA VAL A 188 -21.44 13.18 8.60
C VAL A 188 -20.35 12.28 8.01
N LEU A 189 -20.56 11.78 6.79
CA LEU A 189 -19.57 10.97 6.09
C LEU A 189 -18.24 11.73 5.88
N TRP A 190 -18.29 12.98 5.44
CA TRP A 190 -17.09 13.79 5.25
C TRP A 190 -16.32 14.03 6.56
N ILE A 191 -17.04 14.25 7.67
CA ILE A 191 -16.42 14.38 9.00
C ILE A 191 -15.75 13.07 9.40
N LEU A 192 -16.41 11.92 9.22
CA LEU A 192 -15.83 10.60 9.53
C LEU A 192 -14.59 10.31 8.67
N LEU A 193 -14.63 10.62 7.38
CA LEU A 193 -13.48 10.48 6.48
C LEU A 193 -12.32 11.40 6.90
N ALA A 194 -12.61 12.63 7.33
CA ALA A 194 -11.59 13.55 7.84
C ALA A 194 -10.93 13.02 9.13
N ILE A 195 -11.73 12.51 10.07
CA ILE A 195 -11.21 11.87 11.29
C ILE A 195 -10.35 10.65 10.94
N GLY A 196 -10.83 9.79 10.03
CA GLY A 196 -10.09 8.62 9.56
C GLY A 196 -8.76 9.00 8.90
N ALA A 197 -8.75 10.06 8.08
CA ALA A 197 -7.54 10.59 7.47
C ALA A 197 -6.55 11.09 8.53
N MET A 198 -7.01 11.85 9.54
CA MET A 198 -6.16 12.30 10.63
C MET A 198 -5.55 11.13 11.41
N ILE A 199 -6.35 10.14 11.77
CA ILE A 199 -5.87 8.93 12.46
C ILE A 199 -4.83 8.20 11.61
N SER A 200 -5.05 8.09 10.30
CA SER A 200 -4.14 7.40 9.38
C SER A 200 -2.80 8.13 9.28
N VAL A 201 -2.80 9.46 9.20
CA VAL A 201 -1.57 10.27 9.19
C VAL A 201 -0.82 10.16 10.52
N LEU A 202 -1.54 10.20 11.66
CA LEU A 202 -0.93 10.02 12.98
C LEU A 202 -0.32 8.63 13.12
N LEU A 203 -1.03 7.58 12.69
CA LEU A 203 -0.53 6.21 12.71
C LEU A 203 0.72 6.07 11.82
N TYR A 204 0.72 6.70 10.65
CA TYR A 204 1.89 6.73 9.77
C TYR A 204 3.08 7.41 10.46
N ALA A 205 2.88 8.57 11.10
CA ALA A 205 3.93 9.25 11.85
C ALA A 205 4.49 8.36 12.99
N VAL A 206 3.63 7.68 13.74
CA VAL A 206 4.05 6.71 14.77
C VAL A 206 4.84 5.56 14.16
N SER A 207 4.42 5.04 13.00
CA SER A 207 5.14 3.97 12.29
C SER A 207 6.54 4.39 11.85
N VAL A 208 6.71 5.65 11.46
CA VAL A 208 8.03 6.22 11.10
C VAL A 208 8.90 6.39 12.33
N MET A 209 8.34 6.87 13.45
CA MET A 209 9.06 6.96 14.72
C MET A 209 9.51 5.59 15.23
N ALA A 210 8.65 4.58 15.14
CA ALA A 210 8.98 3.19 15.49
C ALA A 210 10.14 2.67 14.63
N LEU A 211 10.10 2.92 13.32
CA LEU A 211 11.17 2.54 12.40
C LEU A 211 12.50 3.21 12.75
N PHE A 212 12.51 4.51 13.04
CA PHE A 212 13.72 5.20 13.49
C PHE A 212 14.26 4.69 14.82
N ARG A 213 13.40 4.24 15.74
CA ARG A 213 13.81 3.66 17.03
C ARG A 213 14.50 2.31 16.84
N GLU A 214 13.92 1.43 16.03
CA GLU A 214 14.55 0.13 15.73
C GLU A 214 15.91 0.28 15.06
N MET A 215 16.01 1.24 14.13
CA MET A 215 17.25 1.51 13.39
C MET A 215 18.42 1.97 14.26
N ARG A 216 18.20 2.36 15.52
CA ARG A 216 19.28 2.67 16.46
C ARG A 216 20.06 1.42 16.90
N HIS A 217 19.42 0.25 16.90
CA HIS A 217 20.00 -1.01 17.36
C HIS A 217 20.85 -1.69 16.29
N TYR A 218 20.70 -1.30 15.02
CA TYR A 218 21.49 -1.86 13.93
C TYR A 218 22.85 -1.18 13.79
N GLU A 219 23.90 -1.99 13.70
CA GLU A 219 25.25 -1.52 13.35
C GLU A 219 25.29 -1.08 11.89
N VAL A 220 25.91 0.08 11.65
CA VAL A 220 26.15 0.60 10.30
C VAL A 220 27.56 0.20 9.91
N LYS A 221 27.73 -0.49 8.79
CA LYS A 221 29.06 -0.65 8.20
C LYS A 221 29.52 0.71 7.68
N ALA A 222 30.51 1.30 8.34
CA ALA A 222 31.24 2.47 7.87
C ALA A 222 32.10 2.13 6.65
#